data_AF-A0A3D6EM21-F1
#
_entry.id   AF-A0A3D6EM21-F1
#
_cell.length_a   1.000
_cell.length_b   1.000
_cell.length_c   1.000
_cell.angle_alpha   90.00
_cell.angle_beta   90.00
_cell.angle_gamma   90.00
#
_symmetry.space_group_name_H-M   'P 1'
#
loop_
_entity.id
_entity.type
_entity.pdbx_description
1 polymer ?
#
loop_
_entity_poly.entity_id
_entity_poly.type
_entity_poly.pdbx_seq_one_letter_code
_entity_poly.pdbx_strand_id
1 'polypeptide(L)'
;MFNFKAFVAVGAGLEFRSERLSGSVAGTGDSTTYNRVWARMNAGFAVPSPFVKPFFGVEAAFPLSTRSLESDASAADALKSMAPKSQFGIYAGIRF
;
A
#
# COMPACT_ATOMS: atom_id res chain seq x y z
N MET A 1 21.36 -22.01 -25.94
CA MET A 1 21.17 -22.26 -24.50
C MET A 1 20.10 -21.31 -23.98
N PHE A 2 18.89 -21.79 -23.70
CA PHE A 2 17.85 -20.99 -23.04
C PHE A 2 17.99 -21.20 -21.53
N ASN A 3 18.46 -20.16 -20.83
CA ASN A 3 18.63 -20.17 -19.39
C ASN A 3 17.33 -19.65 -18.74
N PHE A 4 16.49 -20.57 -18.26
CA PHE A 4 15.21 -20.26 -17.62
C PHE A 4 15.45 -19.85 -16.16
N LYS A 5 15.97 -18.64 -15.94
CA LYS A 5 16.08 -18.07 -14.58
C LYS A 5 14.68 -17.64 -14.14
N ALA A 6 14.22 -18.22 -13.04
CA ALA A 6 12.89 -18.03 -12.45
C ALA A 6 12.46 -16.56 -12.48
N PHE A 7 11.35 -16.32 -13.18
CA PHE A 7 10.88 -15.02 -13.64
C PHE A 7 10.11 -14.20 -12.61
N VAL A 8 9.79 -14.82 -11.47
CA VAL A 8 8.85 -14.27 -10.50
C VAL A 8 9.63 -13.70 -9.32
N ALA A 9 9.58 -12.38 -9.15
CA ALA A 9 10.03 -11.69 -7.97
C ALA A 9 8.87 -11.57 -6.99
N VAL A 10 8.91 -12.31 -5.90
CA VAL A 10 7.99 -12.12 -4.76
C VAL A 10 8.74 -11.40 -3.64
N GLY A 11 8.06 -10.47 -2.99
CA GLY A 11 8.59 -9.72 -1.87
C GLY A 11 7.52 -9.49 -0.82
N ALA A 12 7.93 -9.45 0.44
CA ALA A 12 7.09 -9.01 1.55
C ALA A 12 7.88 -8.03 2.42
N GLY A 13 7.21 -7.06 3.01
CA GLY A 13 7.85 -6.04 3.82
C GLY A 13 6.88 -5.32 4.73
N LEU A 14 7.43 -4.60 5.69
CA LEU A 14 6.69 -3.69 6.56
C LEU A 14 7.03 -2.25 6.18
N GLU A 15 6.04 -1.39 6.18
CA GLU A 15 6.18 0.01 5.84
C GLU A 15 5.46 0.87 6.89
N PHE A 16 6.16 1.84 7.45
CA PHE A 16 5.53 2.82 8.33
C PHE A 16 5.01 3.98 7.48
N ARG A 17 3.71 4.26 7.55
CA ARG A 17 3.06 5.36 6.82
C ARG A 17 2.49 6.38 7.78
N SER A 18 2.77 7.65 7.49
CA SER A 18 2.11 8.79 8.11
C SER A 18 1.08 9.34 7.13
N GLU A 19 -0.19 9.10 7.41
CA GLU A 19 -1.30 9.46 6.52
C GLU A 19 -2.03 10.68 7.10
N ARG A 20 -2.12 11.76 6.32
CA ARG A 20 -2.95 12.90 6.68
C ARG A 20 -4.38 12.64 6.20
N LEU A 21 -5.30 12.51 7.13
CA LEU A 21 -6.72 12.33 6.88
C LEU A 21 -7.41 13.68 7.08
N SER A 22 -8.08 14.17 6.03
CA SER A 22 -8.89 15.39 6.10
C SER A 22 -10.29 15.07 5.59
N GLY A 23 -11.31 15.51 6.33
CA GLY A 23 -12.70 15.31 5.94
C GLY A 23 -13.62 16.24 6.71
N SER A 24 -14.86 16.33 6.25
CA SER A 24 -15.90 17.03 7.01
C SER A 24 -16.67 15.99 7.83
N VAL A 25 -16.61 16.11 9.15
CA VAL A 25 -17.43 15.31 10.07
C VAL A 25 -18.43 16.25 10.71
N ALA A 26 -19.73 15.98 10.52
CA ALA A 26 -20.82 16.80 11.05
C ALA A 26 -20.74 18.30 10.69
N GLY A 27 -20.31 18.62 9.46
CA GLY A 27 -20.25 20.00 8.95
C GLY A 27 -19.03 20.81 9.40
N THR A 28 -18.20 20.27 10.30
CA THR A 28 -16.91 20.87 10.68
C THR A 28 -15.79 20.16 9.92
N GLY A 29 -14.95 20.93 9.22
CA GLY A 29 -13.76 20.40 8.57
C GLY A 29 -12.69 20.08 9.61
N ASP A 30 -12.27 18.82 9.70
CA ASP A 30 -11.23 18.38 10.62
C ASP A 30 -10.11 17.65 9.87
N SER A 31 -8.90 17.71 10.40
CA SER A 31 -7.75 17.00 9.84
C SER A 31 -6.92 16.35 10.93
N THR A 32 -6.64 15.06 10.77
CA THR A 32 -5.85 14.28 11.72
C THR A 32 -4.75 13.52 11.01
N THR A 33 -3.61 13.32 11.67
CA THR A 33 -2.52 12.49 11.16
C THR A 33 -2.63 11.10 11.77
N TYR A 34 -2.69 10.08 10.92
CA TYR A 34 -2.74 8.69 11.33
C TYR A 34 -1.46 7.97 10.93
N ASN A 35 -0.70 7.58 11.95
CA ASN A 35 0.53 6.84 11.78
C ASN A 35 0.27 5.35 12.00
N ARG A 36 0.55 4.52 10.99
CA ARG A 36 0.34 3.08 11.08
C ARG A 36 1.32 2.29 10.24
N VAL A 37 1.57 1.06 10.70
CA VAL A 37 2.41 0.10 10.00
C VAL A 37 1.54 -0.66 9.00
N TRP A 38 2.06 -0.82 7.80
CA TRP A 38 1.45 -1.58 6.71
C TRP A 38 2.30 -2.80 6.40
N ALA A 39 1.66 -3.95 6.27
CA ALA A 39 2.25 -5.10 5.63
C ALA A 39 2.06 -4.97 4.12
N ARG A 40 3.14 -5.14 3.37
CA ARG A 40 3.17 -5.05 1.91
C ARG A 40 3.65 -6.38 1.37
N MET A 41 2.98 -6.85 0.32
CA MET A 41 3.36 -8.01 -0.48
C MET A 41 3.42 -7.57 -1.94
N ASN A 42 4.45 -7.99 -2.65
CA ASN A 42 4.60 -7.74 -4.07
C ASN A 42 4.93 -9.03 -4.81
N ALA A 43 4.42 -9.14 -6.03
CA ALA A 43 4.72 -10.23 -6.94
C ALA A 43 4.86 -9.64 -8.34
N GLY A 44 5.97 -9.89 -9.01
CA GLY A 44 6.23 -9.35 -10.34
C GLY A 44 6.96 -10.32 -11.24
N PHE A 45 6.76 -10.13 -12.54
CA PHE A 45 7.41 -10.86 -13.60
C PHE A 45 8.40 -9.95 -14.34
N ALA A 46 9.59 -10.46 -14.61
CA ALA A 46 10.58 -9.76 -15.44
C ALA A 46 10.76 -10.48 -16.78
N VAL A 47 10.72 -9.77 -17.90
CA VAL A 47 10.98 -10.35 -19.21
C VAL A 47 12.50 -10.42 -19.43
N PRO A 48 13.05 -11.59 -19.82
CA PRO A 48 14.48 -11.76 -20.04
C PRO A 48 14.85 -11.26 -21.43
N SER A 49 15.02 -9.96 -21.60
CA SER A 49 15.62 -9.43 -22.84
C SER A 49 17.11 -9.11 -22.64
N PRO A 50 17.95 -9.29 -23.67
CA PRO A 50 19.40 -9.15 -23.57
C PRO A 50 19.88 -7.71 -23.33
N PHE A 51 19.07 -6.69 -23.64
CA PHE A 51 19.44 -5.28 -23.52
C PHE A 51 18.58 -4.47 -22.55
N VAL A 52 17.33 -4.87 -22.37
CA VAL A 52 16.38 -4.20 -21.47
C VAL A 52 15.53 -5.24 -20.77
N LYS A 53 15.48 -5.22 -19.44
CA LYS A 53 14.67 -6.18 -18.68
C LYS A 53 13.43 -5.46 -18.19
N PRO A 54 12.34 -5.39 -19.00
CA PRO A 54 11.10 -4.83 -18.51
C PRO A 54 10.53 -5.76 -17.45
N PHE A 55 9.96 -5.18 -16.41
CA PHE A 55 9.27 -5.90 -15.36
C PHE A 55 7.93 -5.25 -15.11
N PHE A 56 6.95 -6.08 -14.75
CA PHE A 56 5.65 -5.67 -14.28
C PHE A 56 5.31 -6.47 -13.03
N GLY A 57 4.62 -5.86 -12.08
CA GLY A 57 4.26 -6.51 -10.84
C GLY A 57 3.04 -5.88 -10.20
N VAL A 58 2.46 -6.66 -9.31
CA VAL A 58 1.34 -6.27 -8.47
C VAL A 58 1.84 -6.13 -7.04
N GLU A 59 1.27 -5.17 -6.34
CA GLU A 59 1.51 -4.93 -4.93
C GLU A 59 0.18 -4.93 -4.20
N ALA A 60 0.12 -5.62 -3.08
CA ALA A 60 -0.98 -5.56 -2.13
C ALA A 60 -0.42 -5.11 -0.78
N ALA A 61 -1.04 -4.10 -0.18
CA ALA A 61 -0.67 -3.62 1.13
C ALA A 61 -1.91 -3.57 2.03
N PHE A 62 -1.73 -3.96 3.29
CA PHE A 62 -2.75 -3.97 4.32
C PHE A 62 -2.21 -3.32 5.60
N PRO A 63 -2.96 -2.40 6.24
CA PRO A 63 -2.57 -1.82 7.50
C PRO A 63 -2.66 -2.87 8.61
N LEU A 64 -1.64 -2.96 9.47
CA LEU A 64 -1.61 -3.85 10.64
C LEU A 64 -2.46 -3.32 11.80
N SER A 65 -2.76 -2.02 11.81
CA SER A 65 -3.64 -1.40 12.79
C SER A 65 -4.82 -0.73 12.10
N THR A 66 -6.01 -0.98 12.64
CA THR A 66 -7.26 -0.32 12.22
C THR A 66 -7.98 0.20 13.45
N ARG A 67 -8.68 1.32 13.30
CA ARG A 67 -9.56 1.88 14.34
C ARG A 67 -11.01 1.63 13.96
N SER A 68 -11.80 1.13 14.91
CA SER A 68 -13.25 1.04 14.83
C SER A 68 -13.89 2.31 15.37
N LEU A 69 -15.07 2.65 14.86
CA LEU A 69 -15.90 3.72 15.41
C LEU A 69 -16.49 3.24 16.74
N GLU A 70 -16.16 3.93 17.84
CA GLU A 70 -16.83 3.72 19.13
C GLU A 70 -17.96 4.76 19.30
N SER A 71 -18.98 4.45 20.10
CA SER A 71 -20.16 5.31 20.25
C SER A 71 -19.88 6.68 20.88
N ASP A 72 -18.69 6.87 21.47
CA ASP A 72 -18.20 8.12 22.09
C ASP A 72 -16.93 8.64 21.35
N ALA A 73 -16.81 8.32 20.06
CA ALA A 73 -15.61 8.61 19.28
C ALA A 73 -15.52 10.10 18.88
N SER A 74 -14.31 10.66 19.03
CA SER A 74 -13.99 12.00 18.54
C SER A 74 -14.06 12.09 17.00
N ALA A 75 -14.19 13.30 16.44
CA ALA A 75 -14.15 13.51 14.99
C ALA A 75 -12.86 12.95 14.34
N ALA A 76 -11.74 12.99 15.07
CA ALA A 76 -10.48 12.39 14.64
C ALA A 76 -10.55 10.84 14.58
N ASP A 77 -11.23 10.20 15.53
CA ASP A 77 -11.42 8.75 15.52
C ASP A 77 -12.40 8.31 14.43
N ALA A 78 -13.39 9.14 14.13
CA ALA A 78 -14.26 8.95 12.96
C ALA A 78 -13.46 8.97 11.65
N LEU A 79 -12.59 9.97 11.46
CA LEU A 79 -11.71 10.05 10.28
C LEU A 79 -10.75 8.85 10.19
N LYS A 80 -10.16 8.41 11.32
CA LYS A 80 -9.28 7.23 11.35
C LYS A 80 -10.01 5.93 11.01
N SER A 81 -11.28 5.80 11.38
CA SER A 81 -12.10 4.64 11.01
C SER A 81 -12.39 4.55 9.51
N MET A 82 -12.43 5.71 8.85
CA MET A 82 -12.63 5.86 7.41
C MET A 82 -11.32 5.77 6.63
N ALA A 83 -10.18 5.62 7.32
CA ALA A 83 -8.88 5.48 6.67
C ALA A 83 -8.82 4.23 5.76
N PRO A 84 -8.03 4.26 4.68
CA PRO A 84 -7.92 3.14 3.73
C PRO A 84 -7.60 1.82 4.42
N LYS A 85 -8.30 0.73 4.09
CA LYS A 85 -8.09 -0.59 4.73
C LYS A 85 -7.27 -1.56 3.90
N SER A 86 -7.02 -1.21 2.65
CA SER A 86 -6.18 -1.97 1.73
C SER A 86 -5.72 -1.03 0.63
N GLN A 87 -4.58 -1.35 0.03
CA GLN A 87 -4.07 -0.68 -1.15
C GLN A 87 -3.57 -1.74 -2.12
N PHE A 88 -4.00 -1.64 -3.36
CA PHE A 88 -3.51 -2.47 -4.44
C PHE A 88 -2.85 -1.57 -5.48
N GLY A 89 -1.66 -1.94 -5.92
CA GLY A 89 -0.87 -1.21 -6.89
C GLY A 89 -0.43 -2.12 -8.02
N ILE A 90 -0.27 -1.55 -9.20
CA ILE A 90 0.43 -2.18 -10.31
C ILE A 90 1.64 -1.31 -10.57
N TYR A 91 2.81 -1.92 -10.68
CA TYR A 91 4.04 -1.22 -11.00
C TYR A 91 4.71 -1.89 -12.20
N ALA A 92 5.30 -1.10 -13.07
CA ALA A 92 6.08 -1.58 -14.18
C ALA A 92 7.31 -0.68 -14.38
N GLY A 93 8.37 -1.23 -14.94
CA GLY A 93 9.59 -0.49 -15.19
C GLY A 93 10.55 -1.25 -16.08
N ILE A 94 11.70 -0.64 -16.37
CA ILE A 94 12.76 -1.21 -17.18
C ILE A 94 14.04 -1.19 -16.35
N ARG A 95 14.77 -2.31 -16.31
CA ARG A 95 16.11 -2.40 -15.73
C ARG A 95 17.14 -2.60 -16.86
N PHE A 96 18.28 -1.94 -16.74
CA PHE A 96 19.42 -2.05 -17.66
C PHE A 96 20.47 -3.00 -17.07
#